data_AF-A0A1W1B9R5-F1
#
_entry.id   AF-A0A1W1B9R5-F1
#
_cell.length_a   1.000
_cell.length_b   1.000
_cell.length_c   1.000
_cell.angle_alpha   90.00
_cell.angle_beta   90.00
_cell.angle_gamma   90.00
#
_symmetry.space_group_name_H-M   'P 1'
#
loop_
_entity.id
_entity.type
_entity.pdbx_description
1 polymer ?
#
loop_
_entity_poly.entity_id
_entity_poly.type
_entity_poly.pdbx_seq_one_letter_code
_entity_poly.pdbx_strand_id
1 'polypeptide(L)'
;MRNSHALIRWISILFISLLLTNCGGGGSGAGTTGTTSGGTTTTTGGGTTSTTTDDEFSRSEYKGLTFYYKNMPSSDYTLNQLTNAEFNALNESQKLQVADKLLSTLFFGYPLKALQEKIDSGNFIDTVKNGLDEETTDKEWLENYILDEDKFTQYDRWNEPQAITILSRFYAMKNLDSYFFKNWVAYILTQTIMFSPAYELESTHTPNISRVYNRLVTMLGVDSGMRYIAYVHMMSEDNWRRFRSPEDNGREMMEIFTLDQDDKHVPIAGQALKNWKLNTDSDTLEVSLNQNTQPLQLFGTTIYNGDDFYRELAKSDAFTKGVTKRLVDFFFPETSDTKKQQITDTLVASKPETWQDILLQIVFSEEYLLHTHRAKSTEETFYSLAKKMNYKHRKSTIAYFKEGLEEMHQATMKYKLGKLKRVPLDTLSFAYYHKYIREQVLLRRSNPEKTDDFSAWDRQGWSDDFIANDNFNLDSNNDITSLNTFVNYLFKATIAREATNEELKLFRDHMIESRDGKRLFRYEFNLFTTNDDAQKQTKQREEHKRNITFIVLDYISRLDMTYTQREVK
;
A
#
# COMPACT_ATOMS: atom_id res chain seq x y z
N MET A 1 35.06 9.01 -14.97
CA MET A 1 35.29 8.95 -13.50
C MET A 1 33.95 9.12 -12.79
N ARG A 2 33.20 8.04 -12.53
CA ARG A 2 31.99 8.01 -11.68
C ARG A 2 31.40 6.60 -11.78
N ASN A 3 31.87 5.69 -10.92
CA ASN A 3 31.23 4.39 -10.64
C ASN A 3 31.56 3.90 -9.21
N SER A 4 32.02 4.79 -8.33
CA SER A 4 32.42 4.47 -6.95
C SER A 4 31.32 4.66 -5.91
N HIS A 5 30.14 5.17 -6.27
CA HIS A 5 29.07 5.48 -5.31
C HIS A 5 28.04 4.36 -5.11
N ALA A 6 27.93 3.39 -6.03
CA ALA A 6 27.04 2.23 -5.88
C ALA A 6 27.62 1.19 -4.90
N LEU A 7 28.93 0.96 -4.94
CA LEU A 7 29.62 -0.02 -4.07
C LEU A 7 29.64 0.40 -2.59
N ILE A 8 29.67 1.71 -2.32
CA ILE A 8 29.73 2.26 -0.95
C ILE A 8 28.37 2.12 -0.23
N ARG A 9 27.24 2.08 -0.95
CA ARG A 9 25.91 1.87 -0.33
C ARG A 9 25.66 0.44 0.11
N TRP A 10 26.22 -0.55 -0.60
CA TRP A 10 26.13 -1.96 -0.22
C TRP A 10 26.99 -2.30 1.01
N ILE A 11 28.13 -1.63 1.18
CA ILE A 11 28.99 -1.81 2.36
C ILE A 11 28.32 -1.25 3.63
N SER A 12 27.51 -0.20 3.54
CA SER A 12 26.75 0.34 4.68
C SER A 12 25.67 -0.60 5.20
N ILE A 13 25.07 -1.42 4.33
CA ILE A 13 24.05 -2.42 4.70
C ILE A 13 24.70 -3.61 5.43
N LEU A 14 25.95 -3.95 5.08
CA LEU A 14 26.72 -5.01 5.74
C LEU A 14 27.38 -4.55 7.07
N PHE A 15 27.68 -3.26 7.22
CA PHE A 15 28.29 -2.72 8.44
C PHE A 15 27.29 -2.52 9.59
N ILE A 16 26.01 -2.28 9.30
CA ILE A 16 24.97 -2.14 10.33
C ILE A 16 24.65 -3.50 10.99
N SER A 17 24.75 -4.61 10.25
CA SER A 17 24.61 -5.96 10.81
C SER A 17 25.83 -6.42 11.63
N LEU A 18 27.03 -5.93 11.32
CA LEU A 18 28.27 -6.21 12.07
C LEU A 18 28.46 -5.33 13.32
N LEU A 19 27.92 -4.10 13.34
CA LEU A 19 28.00 -3.22 14.51
C LEU A 19 27.04 -3.61 15.64
N LEU A 20 26.01 -4.40 15.35
CA LEU A 20 25.07 -4.92 16.37
C LEU A 20 25.52 -6.23 17.03
N THR A 21 26.59 -6.87 16.54
CA THR A 21 27.12 -8.13 17.10
C THR A 21 28.37 -7.96 17.97
N ASN A 22 28.97 -6.76 18.04
CA ASN A 22 30.30 -6.61 18.68
C ASN A 22 30.42 -5.51 19.76
N CYS A 23 29.31 -5.12 20.38
CA CYS A 23 29.32 -4.32 21.62
C CYS A 23 29.09 -5.22 22.85
N GLY A 24 29.93 -6.23 23.01
CA GLY A 24 30.06 -7.02 24.24
C GLY A 24 31.45 -6.77 24.84
N GLY A 25 31.49 -6.12 26.00
CA GLY A 25 32.71 -5.63 26.64
C GLY A 25 33.77 -6.70 26.89
N GLY A 26 35.02 -6.33 26.67
CA GLY A 26 36.20 -7.13 26.95
C GLY A 26 36.42 -7.36 28.44
N GLY A 27 36.58 -8.63 28.81
CA GLY A 27 37.12 -9.09 30.08
C GLY A 27 38.31 -10.01 29.81
N SER A 28 39.46 -9.66 30.37
CA SER A 28 40.75 -10.36 30.30
C SER A 28 40.71 -11.77 30.89
N GLY A 29 41.29 -12.75 30.20
CA GLY A 29 41.57 -14.08 30.74
C GLY A 29 42.54 -14.85 29.84
N ALA A 30 43.78 -14.99 30.31
CA ALA A 30 44.82 -15.78 29.66
C ALA A 30 44.54 -17.28 29.75
N GLY A 31 44.99 -18.05 28.75
CA GLY A 31 45.47 -19.41 28.99
C GLY A 31 44.99 -20.51 28.04
N THR A 32 45.95 -21.02 27.29
CA THR A 32 46.19 -22.44 26.95
C THR A 32 45.54 -23.08 25.70
N THR A 33 46.45 -23.49 24.83
CA THR A 33 46.42 -24.43 23.71
C THR A 33 45.89 -25.83 24.05
N GLY A 34 45.17 -26.46 23.12
CA GLY A 34 44.79 -27.89 23.22
C GLY A 34 44.05 -28.45 21.99
N THR A 35 44.84 -28.92 21.03
CA THR A 35 44.72 -30.10 20.14
C THR A 35 43.36 -30.76 19.81
N THR A 36 43.23 -30.98 18.51
CA THR A 36 42.36 -31.88 17.72
C THR A 36 42.27 -33.33 18.23
N SER A 37 41.07 -33.93 18.21
CA SER A 37 40.88 -35.35 17.88
C SER A 37 39.42 -35.66 17.58
N GLY A 38 39.18 -36.28 16.42
CA GLY A 38 37.89 -36.82 16.02
C GLY A 38 37.56 -38.16 16.70
N GLY A 39 36.28 -38.53 16.63
CA GLY A 39 35.77 -39.82 17.08
C GLY A 39 34.43 -40.10 16.41
N THR A 40 34.48 -40.92 15.35
CA THR A 40 33.32 -41.53 14.69
C THR A 40 32.87 -42.74 15.50
N THR A 41 31.57 -42.89 15.80
CA THR A 41 30.98 -44.21 16.06
C THR A 41 29.51 -44.26 15.59
N THR A 42 29.15 -45.41 15.05
CA THR A 42 27.99 -45.72 14.20
C THR A 42 26.83 -46.34 14.98
N THR A 43 25.59 -45.93 14.63
CA THR A 43 24.30 -46.67 14.58
C THR A 43 23.82 -47.53 15.75
N THR A 44 22.60 -47.26 16.27
CA THR A 44 21.35 -48.04 15.97
C THR A 44 20.11 -47.52 16.75
N GLY A 45 18.97 -47.41 16.04
CA GLY A 45 17.64 -47.82 16.55
C GLY A 45 16.68 -46.78 17.18
N GLY A 46 15.60 -46.45 16.45
CA GLY A 46 14.23 -46.48 16.99
C GLY A 46 13.57 -45.18 17.51
N GLY A 47 12.58 -44.68 16.75
CA GLY A 47 11.27 -44.25 17.28
C GLY A 47 11.10 -42.90 17.99
N THR A 48 10.31 -42.02 17.36
CA THR A 48 9.42 -40.99 17.97
C THR A 48 10.07 -39.83 18.74
N THR A 49 10.05 -38.63 18.16
CA THR A 49 9.14 -37.53 18.54
C THR A 49 9.47 -36.28 17.74
N SER A 50 8.43 -35.61 17.26
CA SER A 50 8.47 -34.28 16.67
C SER A 50 8.83 -33.22 17.71
N THR A 51 9.07 -32.02 17.17
CA THR A 51 8.98 -30.70 17.82
C THR A 51 10.04 -30.39 18.88
N THR A 52 11.06 -29.63 18.47
CA THR A 52 11.61 -28.45 19.18
C THR A 52 12.89 -28.02 18.47
N THR A 53 12.83 -26.98 17.61
CA THR A 53 14.04 -26.24 17.19
C THR A 53 13.79 -24.85 16.59
N ASP A 54 12.54 -24.37 16.46
CA ASP A 54 12.26 -23.06 15.82
C ASP A 54 11.81 -21.94 16.78
N ASP A 55 11.95 -22.10 18.10
CA ASP A 55 11.48 -21.09 19.07
C ASP A 55 12.60 -20.19 19.64
N GLU A 56 13.84 -20.32 19.15
CA GLU A 56 14.97 -19.54 19.65
C GLU A 56 15.16 -18.21 18.88
N PHE A 57 14.64 -18.11 17.66
CA PHE A 57 14.61 -16.85 16.90
C PHE A 57 13.48 -15.90 17.36
N SER A 58 12.51 -16.41 18.14
CA SER A 58 11.28 -15.70 18.51
C SER A 58 11.42 -14.75 19.71
N ARG A 59 12.61 -14.61 20.33
CA ARG A 59 12.77 -13.85 21.59
C ARG A 59 14.09 -13.11 21.77
N SER A 60 14.69 -12.56 20.71
CA SER A 60 15.61 -11.45 20.98
C SER A 60 14.77 -10.28 21.48
N GLU A 61 15.08 -9.78 22.67
CA GLU A 61 14.49 -8.59 23.26
C GLU A 61 15.58 -7.51 23.39
N TYR A 62 15.24 -6.25 23.10
CA TYR A 62 16.07 -5.11 23.47
C TYR A 62 15.34 -4.25 24.46
N LYS A 63 15.92 -4.18 25.67
CA LYS A 63 15.33 -3.47 26.80
C LYS A 63 13.87 -3.93 27.07
N GLY A 64 13.56 -5.23 26.89
CA GLY A 64 12.20 -5.76 27.10
C GLY A 64 11.19 -5.37 26.02
N LEU A 65 11.66 -4.89 24.86
CA LEU A 65 10.90 -4.85 23.62
C LEU A 65 11.35 -6.02 22.75
N THR A 66 10.44 -6.92 22.45
CA THR A 66 10.70 -8.03 21.53
C THR A 66 10.96 -7.48 20.14
N PHE A 67 12.06 -7.93 19.53
CA PHE A 67 12.43 -7.52 18.18
C PHE A 67 11.55 -8.19 17.14
N TYR A 68 11.40 -9.52 17.22
CA TYR A 68 10.82 -10.33 16.15
C TYR A 68 9.49 -10.92 16.58
N TYR A 69 8.47 -10.73 15.74
CA TYR A 69 7.18 -11.40 15.88
C TYR A 69 6.77 -11.95 14.53
N LYS A 70 6.46 -13.25 14.52
CA LYS A 70 5.71 -13.81 13.41
C LYS A 70 4.29 -13.24 13.44
N ASN A 71 3.74 -12.91 12.28
CA ASN A 71 2.33 -12.53 12.17
C ASN A 71 1.45 -13.62 12.80
N MET A 72 0.42 -13.19 13.51
CA MET A 72 -0.50 -14.13 14.15
C MET A 72 -1.35 -14.87 13.09
N PRO A 73 -1.68 -16.16 13.31
CA PRO A 73 -2.54 -16.88 12.39
C PRO A 73 -3.95 -16.29 12.45
N SER A 74 -4.66 -16.31 11.32
CA SER A 74 -5.98 -15.68 11.30
C SER A 74 -7.08 -16.37 12.09
N SER A 75 -6.82 -17.58 12.56
CA SER A 75 -7.66 -18.25 13.57
C SER A 75 -7.74 -17.48 14.88
N ASP A 76 -6.74 -16.64 15.15
CA ASP A 76 -6.59 -15.92 16.42
C ASP A 76 -7.14 -14.48 16.29
N TYR A 77 -7.61 -14.10 15.10
CA TYR A 77 -8.29 -12.84 14.86
C TYR A 77 -9.66 -12.82 15.54
N THR A 78 -9.93 -11.75 16.28
CA THR A 78 -11.20 -11.54 17.00
C THR A 78 -12.20 -10.74 16.18
N LEU A 79 -11.74 -9.92 15.23
CA LEU A 79 -12.61 -9.22 14.29
C LEU A 79 -13.07 -10.23 13.23
N ASN A 80 -14.39 -10.38 13.05
CA ASN A 80 -14.96 -11.34 12.09
C ASN A 80 -14.34 -11.17 10.69
N GLN A 81 -13.70 -12.24 10.23
CA GLN A 81 -13.03 -12.30 8.95
C GLN A 81 -13.98 -12.89 7.92
N LEU A 82 -14.07 -12.27 6.74
CA LEU A 82 -14.85 -12.84 5.65
C LEU A 82 -14.20 -14.15 5.20
N THR A 83 -14.92 -15.27 5.31
CA THR A 83 -14.43 -16.58 4.89
C THR A 83 -14.69 -16.84 3.40
N ASN A 84 -14.00 -17.84 2.84
CA ASN A 84 -14.33 -18.32 1.50
C ASN A 84 -15.78 -18.85 1.39
N ALA A 85 -16.31 -19.46 2.45
CA ALA A 85 -17.69 -19.96 2.46
C ALA A 85 -18.70 -18.81 2.35
N GLU A 86 -18.53 -17.75 3.14
CA GLU A 86 -19.38 -16.55 3.10
C GLU A 86 -19.22 -15.80 1.78
N PHE A 87 -17.99 -15.62 1.30
CA PHE A 87 -17.73 -15.04 -0.01
C PHE A 87 -18.41 -15.84 -1.12
N ASN A 88 -18.37 -17.17 -1.07
CA ASN A 88 -18.99 -18.03 -2.08
C ASN A 88 -20.51 -18.03 -2.04
N ALA A 89 -21.12 -17.70 -0.90
CA ALA A 89 -22.55 -17.55 -0.75
C ALA A 89 -23.11 -16.26 -1.37
N LEU A 90 -22.25 -15.26 -1.64
CA LEU A 90 -22.61 -14.05 -2.36
C LEU A 90 -22.99 -14.36 -3.82
N ASN A 91 -23.81 -13.49 -4.43
CA ASN A 91 -24.06 -13.57 -5.87
C ASN A 91 -22.85 -13.10 -6.70
N GLU A 92 -22.82 -13.37 -8.00
CA GLU A 92 -21.67 -13.07 -8.86
C GLU A 92 -21.25 -11.59 -8.84
N SER A 93 -22.22 -10.66 -8.86
CA SER A 93 -21.93 -9.23 -8.81
C SER A 93 -21.33 -8.83 -7.47
N GLN A 94 -21.84 -9.38 -6.36
CA GLN A 94 -21.33 -9.12 -5.02
C GLN A 94 -19.91 -9.69 -4.85
N LYS A 95 -19.63 -10.90 -5.36
CA LYS A 95 -18.28 -11.48 -5.37
C LYS A 95 -17.29 -10.56 -6.08
N LEU A 96 -17.66 -10.05 -7.25
CA LEU A 96 -16.81 -9.15 -8.02
C LEU A 96 -16.57 -7.82 -7.28
N GLN A 97 -17.59 -7.26 -6.64
CA GLN A 97 -17.46 -6.03 -5.84
C GLN A 97 -16.55 -6.22 -4.62
N VAL A 98 -16.71 -7.32 -3.89
CA VAL A 98 -15.84 -7.66 -2.73
C VAL A 98 -14.39 -7.85 -3.19
N ALA A 99 -14.18 -8.61 -4.26
CA ALA A 99 -12.86 -8.88 -4.80
C ALA A 99 -12.17 -7.59 -5.29
N ASP A 100 -12.91 -6.72 -6.00
CA ASP A 100 -12.41 -5.41 -6.44
C ASP A 100 -12.07 -4.51 -5.26
N LYS A 101 -12.93 -4.46 -4.24
CA LYS A 101 -12.73 -3.65 -3.04
C LYS A 101 -11.49 -4.09 -2.27
N LEU A 102 -11.29 -5.39 -2.08
CA LEU A 102 -10.10 -5.94 -1.43
C LEU A 102 -8.83 -5.58 -2.21
N LEU A 103 -8.80 -5.87 -3.51
CA LEU A 103 -7.61 -5.65 -4.34
C LEU A 103 -7.30 -4.16 -4.50
N SER A 104 -8.30 -3.32 -4.76
CA SER A 104 -8.09 -1.88 -4.90
C SER A 104 -7.59 -1.23 -3.60
N THR A 105 -8.06 -1.68 -2.43
CA THR A 105 -7.55 -1.25 -1.12
C THR A 105 -6.04 -1.51 -1.00
N LEU A 106 -5.59 -2.64 -1.52
CA LEU A 106 -4.18 -3.05 -1.58
C LEU A 106 -3.43 -2.44 -2.77
N PHE A 107 -3.98 -1.42 -3.46
CA PHE A 107 -3.40 -0.81 -4.67
C PHE A 107 -3.12 -1.83 -5.79
N PHE A 108 -3.99 -2.82 -5.91
CA PHE A 108 -3.83 -3.92 -6.86
C PHE A 108 -5.10 -4.17 -7.69
N GLY A 109 -4.96 -4.99 -8.72
CA GLY A 109 -6.05 -5.44 -9.58
C GLY A 109 -5.58 -6.59 -10.47
N TYR A 110 -6.52 -7.42 -10.92
CA TYR A 110 -6.28 -8.43 -11.95
C TYR A 110 -7.11 -8.10 -13.19
N PRO A 111 -6.61 -8.36 -14.41
CA PRO A 111 -7.47 -8.38 -15.60
C PRO A 111 -8.70 -9.26 -15.34
N LEU A 112 -9.88 -8.84 -15.83
CA LEU A 112 -11.16 -9.42 -15.43
C LEU A 112 -11.21 -10.95 -15.55
N LYS A 113 -10.65 -11.51 -16.62
CA LYS A 113 -10.59 -12.96 -16.83
C LYS A 113 -9.81 -13.68 -15.72
N ALA A 114 -8.62 -13.20 -15.40
CA ALA A 114 -7.80 -13.75 -14.32
C ALA A 114 -8.45 -13.55 -12.94
N LEU A 115 -9.18 -12.46 -12.74
CA LEU A 115 -9.97 -12.24 -11.53
C LEU A 115 -11.09 -13.28 -11.41
N GLN A 116 -11.83 -13.49 -12.50
CA GLN A 116 -12.95 -14.44 -12.53
C GLN A 116 -12.46 -15.87 -12.29
N GLU A 117 -11.34 -16.28 -12.89
CA GLU A 117 -10.71 -17.59 -12.63
C GLU A 117 -10.37 -17.79 -11.15
N LYS A 118 -9.89 -16.73 -10.47
CA LYS A 118 -9.61 -16.77 -9.02
C LYS A 118 -10.90 -16.83 -8.19
N ILE A 119 -11.94 -16.11 -8.58
CA ILE A 119 -13.26 -16.15 -7.92
C ILE A 119 -13.89 -17.54 -8.08
N ASP A 120 -13.86 -18.10 -9.28
CA ASP A 120 -14.46 -19.39 -9.64
C ASP A 120 -13.71 -20.58 -9.03
N SER A 121 -12.47 -20.40 -8.58
CA SER A 121 -11.73 -21.41 -7.81
C SER A 121 -12.39 -21.78 -6.48
N GLY A 122 -13.30 -20.94 -5.98
CA GLY A 122 -13.95 -21.11 -4.68
C GLY A 122 -13.06 -20.79 -3.47
N ASN A 123 -11.79 -20.45 -3.67
CA ASN A 123 -10.84 -20.18 -2.59
C ASN A 123 -10.23 -18.76 -2.66
N PHE A 124 -10.95 -17.79 -3.24
CA PHE A 124 -10.45 -16.45 -3.52
C PHE A 124 -9.82 -15.75 -2.29
N ILE A 125 -10.52 -15.73 -1.15
CA ILE A 125 -10.06 -15.02 0.05
C ILE A 125 -8.73 -15.59 0.54
N ASP A 126 -8.69 -16.91 0.77
CA ASP A 126 -7.47 -17.58 1.21
C ASP A 126 -6.35 -17.49 0.17
N THR A 127 -6.67 -17.52 -1.13
CA THR A 127 -5.67 -17.36 -2.20
C THR A 127 -4.99 -16.00 -2.13
N VAL A 128 -5.76 -14.92 -1.94
CA VAL A 128 -5.17 -13.58 -1.78
C VAL A 128 -4.35 -13.53 -0.51
N LYS A 129 -4.88 -14.02 0.61
CA LYS A 129 -4.22 -13.99 1.91
C LYS A 129 -2.89 -14.75 1.93
N ASN A 130 -2.90 -16.01 1.49
CA ASN A 130 -1.70 -16.85 1.42
C ASN A 130 -0.66 -16.24 0.46
N GLY A 131 -1.10 -15.59 -0.61
CA GLY A 131 -0.22 -14.83 -1.50
C GLY A 131 0.58 -13.76 -0.76
N LEU A 132 0.00 -13.08 0.24
CA LEU A 132 0.69 -12.06 1.05
C LEU A 132 1.75 -12.63 2.00
N ASP A 133 1.81 -13.96 2.18
CA ASP A 133 2.83 -14.62 2.98
C ASP A 133 4.01 -15.13 2.12
N GLU A 134 3.80 -15.30 0.81
CA GLU A 134 4.82 -15.77 -0.12
C GLU A 134 5.61 -14.59 -0.71
N GLU A 135 6.93 -14.66 -0.74
CA GLU A 135 7.76 -13.67 -1.42
C GLU A 135 8.16 -14.18 -2.80
N THR A 136 7.65 -13.55 -3.86
CA THR A 136 7.88 -13.94 -5.26
C THR A 136 8.51 -12.84 -6.11
N THR A 137 8.53 -11.60 -5.60
CA THR A 137 9.05 -10.43 -6.29
C THR A 137 10.57 -10.49 -6.39
N ASP A 138 11.08 -10.37 -7.62
CA ASP A 138 12.49 -10.10 -7.87
C ASP A 138 12.83 -8.65 -7.47
N LYS A 139 13.39 -8.50 -6.27
CA LYS A 139 13.75 -7.20 -5.67
C LYS A 139 14.85 -6.50 -6.46
N GLU A 140 15.84 -7.24 -6.95
CA GLU A 140 16.95 -6.66 -7.70
C GLU A 140 16.46 -6.09 -9.03
N TRP A 141 15.66 -6.87 -9.77
CA TRP A 141 15.03 -6.40 -11.00
C TRP A 141 14.15 -5.18 -10.74
N LEU A 142 13.33 -5.21 -9.69
CA LEU A 142 12.39 -4.13 -9.37
C LEU A 142 13.12 -2.82 -9.07
N GLU A 143 14.11 -2.84 -8.20
CA GLU A 143 14.86 -1.63 -7.82
C GLU A 143 15.64 -1.07 -9.01
N ASN A 144 16.25 -1.94 -9.83
CA ASN A 144 16.90 -1.52 -11.08
C ASN A 144 15.89 -0.92 -12.07
N TYR A 145 14.68 -1.46 -12.14
CA TYR A 145 13.63 -0.99 -13.04
C TYR A 145 13.08 0.39 -12.65
N ILE A 146 12.79 0.62 -11.37
CA ILE A 146 12.18 1.89 -10.92
C ILE A 146 13.18 3.06 -10.82
N LEU A 147 14.48 2.75 -10.69
CA LEU A 147 15.57 3.73 -10.71
C LEU A 147 16.09 4.00 -12.12
N ASP A 148 15.55 3.33 -13.13
CA ASP A 148 15.91 3.56 -14.53
C ASP A 148 15.35 4.92 -14.99
N GLU A 149 16.27 5.87 -15.06
CA GLU A 149 16.14 7.22 -15.59
C GLU A 149 15.44 7.31 -16.94
N ASP A 150 15.64 6.34 -17.83
CA ASP A 150 15.03 6.36 -19.16
C ASP A 150 13.55 5.95 -19.10
N LYS A 151 13.15 5.24 -18.05
CA LYS A 151 11.78 4.74 -17.83
C LYS A 151 10.97 5.57 -16.84
N PHE A 152 11.62 6.25 -15.90
CA PHE A 152 10.97 7.07 -14.87
C PHE A 152 11.71 8.39 -14.67
N THR A 153 10.97 9.51 -14.68
CA THR A 153 11.53 10.83 -14.32
C THR A 153 11.82 10.87 -12.83
N GLN A 154 13.10 10.90 -12.45
CA GLN A 154 13.55 10.98 -11.05
C GLN A 154 14.22 12.32 -10.67
N TYR A 155 14.30 13.30 -11.59
CA TYR A 155 15.23 14.43 -11.43
C TYR A 155 14.65 15.82 -11.22
N ASP A 156 13.33 15.95 -11.16
CA ASP A 156 12.82 17.27 -10.85
C ASP A 156 12.92 17.51 -9.33
N ARG A 157 13.86 18.37 -8.92
CA ARG A 157 14.09 18.74 -7.50
C ARG A 157 12.81 19.28 -6.85
N TRP A 158 11.86 19.73 -7.66
CA TRP A 158 10.56 20.26 -7.26
C TRP A 158 9.49 19.18 -7.03
N ASN A 159 9.79 17.89 -7.30
CA ASN A 159 8.80 16.81 -7.29
C ASN A 159 9.09 15.64 -6.34
N GLU A 160 9.96 15.83 -5.34
CA GLU A 160 10.25 14.83 -4.29
C GLU A 160 10.52 13.43 -4.85
N PRO A 161 11.68 13.20 -5.50
CA PRO A 161 11.94 11.97 -6.25
C PRO A 161 11.86 10.68 -5.41
N GLN A 162 12.04 10.79 -4.10
CA GLN A 162 11.83 9.70 -3.14
C GLN A 162 10.37 9.24 -3.13
N ALA A 163 9.40 10.16 -3.17
CA ALA A 163 7.99 9.82 -3.27
C ALA A 163 7.66 9.19 -4.64
N ILE A 164 8.22 9.73 -5.73
CA ILE A 164 8.08 9.16 -7.08
C ILE A 164 8.60 7.73 -7.13
N THR A 165 9.76 7.46 -6.55
CA THR A 165 10.34 6.11 -6.49
C THR A 165 9.41 5.13 -5.75
N ILE A 166 8.86 5.53 -4.61
CA ILE A 166 7.93 4.71 -3.82
C ILE A 166 6.64 4.42 -4.62
N LEU A 167 6.07 5.43 -5.26
CA LEU A 167 4.87 5.28 -6.10
C LEU A 167 5.15 4.38 -7.32
N SER A 168 6.31 4.54 -7.95
CA SER A 168 6.73 3.72 -9.10
C SER A 168 6.81 2.23 -8.73
N ARG A 169 7.16 1.90 -7.49
CA ARG A 169 7.22 0.52 -6.98
C ARG A 169 5.87 -0.18 -7.06
N PHE A 170 4.78 0.46 -6.61
CA PHE A 170 3.44 -0.13 -6.66
C PHE A 170 2.95 -0.38 -8.10
N TYR A 171 3.34 0.50 -9.04
CA TYR A 171 3.07 0.27 -10.45
C TYR A 171 3.88 -0.92 -11.01
N ALA A 172 5.17 -1.03 -10.67
CA ALA A 172 6.09 -2.00 -11.25
C ALA A 172 5.95 -3.44 -10.70
N MET A 173 5.64 -3.61 -9.41
CA MET A 173 5.48 -4.93 -8.79
C MET A 173 4.34 -5.71 -9.45
N LYS A 174 4.63 -6.91 -9.97
CA LYS A 174 3.69 -7.69 -10.78
C LYS A 174 2.79 -8.62 -9.97
N ASN A 175 3.24 -9.01 -8.77
CA ASN A 175 2.56 -9.96 -7.92
C ASN A 175 2.06 -9.25 -6.66
N LEU A 176 0.89 -9.66 -6.18
CA LEU A 176 0.40 -9.28 -4.86
C LEU A 176 0.95 -10.30 -3.86
N ASP A 177 2.14 -10.03 -3.36
CA ASP A 177 2.95 -10.96 -2.57
C ASP A 177 3.40 -10.32 -1.23
N SER A 178 4.21 -11.03 -0.44
CA SER A 178 4.70 -10.53 0.86
C SER A 178 5.51 -9.25 0.75
N TYR A 179 6.33 -9.13 -0.29
CA TYR A 179 7.11 -7.90 -0.50
C TYR A 179 6.21 -6.72 -0.88
N PHE A 180 5.23 -6.93 -1.76
CA PHE A 180 4.21 -5.94 -2.08
C PHE A 180 3.48 -5.50 -0.80
N PHE A 181 3.04 -6.46 0.01
CA PHE A 181 2.29 -6.20 1.23
C PHE A 181 3.10 -5.38 2.24
N LYS A 182 4.36 -5.75 2.51
CA LYS A 182 5.25 -5.00 3.42
C LYS A 182 5.48 -3.56 2.93
N ASN A 183 5.63 -3.35 1.62
CA ASN A 183 5.72 -2.01 1.03
C ASN A 183 4.40 -1.23 1.16
N TRP A 184 3.25 -1.89 1.01
CA TRP A 184 1.93 -1.29 1.21
C TRP A 184 1.71 -0.89 2.67
N VAL A 185 2.04 -1.76 3.64
CA VAL A 185 1.97 -1.46 5.08
C VAL A 185 2.83 -0.23 5.41
N ALA A 186 4.09 -0.22 4.97
CA ALA A 186 4.98 0.93 5.17
C ALA A 186 4.39 2.22 4.56
N TYR A 187 3.82 2.14 3.35
CA TYR A 187 3.17 3.28 2.72
C TYR A 187 2.00 3.79 3.55
N ILE A 188 1.06 2.92 3.94
CA ILE A 188 -0.10 3.29 4.75
C ILE A 188 0.34 3.96 6.05
N LEU A 189 1.30 3.38 6.78
CA LEU A 189 1.83 3.97 8.02
C LEU A 189 2.38 5.39 7.79
N THR A 190 3.11 5.62 6.69
CA THR A 190 3.63 6.97 6.35
C THR A 190 2.55 7.96 5.93
N GLN A 191 1.32 7.51 5.64
CA GLN A 191 0.17 8.41 5.43
C GLN A 191 -0.51 8.80 6.74
N THR A 192 -0.12 8.21 7.88
CA THR A 192 -0.69 8.51 9.19
C THR A 192 0.20 9.45 9.99
N ILE A 193 -0.36 10.10 11.02
CA ILE A 193 0.40 10.91 11.98
C ILE A 193 1.53 10.11 12.68
N MET A 194 1.44 8.78 12.74
CA MET A 194 2.42 7.96 13.45
C MET A 194 3.79 7.97 12.77
N PHE A 195 3.84 7.96 11.43
CA PHE A 195 5.09 7.84 10.67
C PHE A 195 5.18 8.80 9.48
N SER A 196 4.36 9.86 9.42
CA SER A 196 4.44 10.83 8.34
C SER A 196 5.81 11.52 8.30
N PRO A 197 6.52 11.52 7.15
CA PRO A 197 7.75 12.30 6.96
C PRO A 197 7.54 13.81 7.05
N ALA A 198 6.30 14.28 6.85
CA ALA A 198 5.88 15.66 7.06
C ALA A 198 6.65 16.72 6.25
N TYR A 199 6.99 16.44 4.98
CA TYR A 199 7.89 17.32 4.20
C TYR A 199 7.37 18.75 3.96
N GLU A 200 6.13 19.07 4.34
CA GLU A 200 5.63 20.46 4.36
C GLU A 200 6.31 21.32 5.44
N LEU A 201 6.93 20.71 6.46
CA LEU A 201 7.57 21.43 7.53
C LEU A 201 8.97 21.90 7.12
N GLU A 202 9.30 23.15 7.43
CA GLU A 202 10.61 23.75 7.13
C GLU A 202 11.80 22.99 7.75
N SER A 203 11.57 22.26 8.85
CA SER A 203 12.59 21.45 9.53
C SER A 203 12.73 20.04 8.97
N THR A 204 11.93 19.67 7.99
CA THR A 204 11.99 18.35 7.36
C THR A 204 12.53 18.45 5.95
N HIS A 205 13.14 17.37 5.47
CA HIS A 205 13.75 17.35 4.15
C HIS A 205 13.21 16.21 3.31
N THR A 206 13.24 16.41 2.00
CA THR A 206 12.85 15.42 1.00
C THR A 206 13.51 14.03 1.20
N PRO A 207 14.79 13.88 1.62
CA PRO A 207 15.35 12.58 1.98
C PRO A 207 14.69 11.86 3.16
N ASN A 208 14.03 12.58 4.09
CA ASN A 208 13.28 12.00 5.21
C ASN A 208 12.22 11.01 4.69
N ILE A 209 11.59 11.30 3.55
CA ILE A 209 10.61 10.44 2.89
C ILE A 209 11.18 9.03 2.71
N SER A 210 12.31 8.92 2.02
CA SER A 210 12.95 7.63 1.79
C SER A 210 13.47 6.98 3.06
N ARG A 211 14.01 7.75 4.02
CA ARG A 211 14.55 7.18 5.27
C ARG A 211 13.46 6.55 6.13
N VAL A 212 12.35 7.25 6.34
CA VAL A 212 11.23 6.74 7.15
C VAL A 212 10.60 5.53 6.45
N TYR A 213 10.27 5.65 5.16
CA TYR A 213 9.66 4.57 4.40
C TYR A 213 10.57 3.33 4.31
N ASN A 214 11.84 3.48 3.91
CA ASN A 214 12.74 2.33 3.76
C ASN A 214 13.07 1.68 5.10
N ARG A 215 13.13 2.44 6.20
CA ARG A 215 13.27 1.87 7.55
C ARG A 215 12.06 1.00 7.90
N LEU A 216 10.84 1.47 7.65
CA LEU A 216 9.63 0.66 7.85
C LEU A 216 9.69 -0.61 7.00
N VAL A 217 9.96 -0.51 5.69
CA VAL A 217 10.07 -1.69 4.81
C VAL A 217 11.13 -2.67 5.30
N THR A 218 12.29 -2.19 5.75
CA THR A 218 13.38 -3.03 6.27
C THR A 218 12.96 -3.74 7.55
N MET A 219 12.37 -3.02 8.50
CA MET A 219 11.95 -3.57 9.79
C MET A 219 10.80 -4.56 9.61
N LEU A 220 9.82 -4.27 8.75
CA LEU A 220 8.76 -5.20 8.35
C LEU A 220 9.35 -6.41 7.58
N GLY A 221 10.42 -6.20 6.82
CA GLY A 221 11.14 -7.24 6.07
C GLY A 221 11.69 -8.35 6.95
N VAL A 222 12.20 -7.97 8.13
CA VAL A 222 12.70 -8.90 9.15
C VAL A 222 11.67 -9.18 10.25
N ASP A 223 10.38 -8.91 10.00
CA ASP A 223 9.26 -9.20 10.91
C ASP A 223 9.41 -8.54 12.30
N SER A 224 9.84 -7.27 12.30
CA SER A 224 9.97 -6.50 13.53
C SER A 224 8.61 -6.18 14.18
N GLY A 225 8.53 -6.31 15.50
CA GLY A 225 7.34 -5.95 16.28
C GLY A 225 6.97 -4.47 16.18
N MET A 226 5.67 -4.16 16.23
CA MET A 226 5.18 -2.79 16.06
C MET A 226 5.67 -1.85 17.17
N ARG A 227 5.80 -2.35 18.40
CA ARG A 227 6.31 -1.59 19.56
C ARG A 227 7.78 -1.20 19.36
N TYR A 228 8.58 -2.13 18.85
CA TYR A 228 9.99 -1.87 18.54
C TYR A 228 10.15 -0.88 17.37
N ILE A 229 9.36 -1.06 16.30
CA ILE A 229 9.31 -0.11 15.17
C ILE A 229 8.99 1.30 15.65
N ALA A 230 7.96 1.45 16.49
CA ALA A 230 7.57 2.74 17.05
C ALA A 230 8.69 3.33 17.92
N TYR A 231 9.26 2.55 18.84
CA TYR A 231 10.39 2.97 19.68
C TYR A 231 11.56 3.56 18.86
N VAL A 232 11.99 2.85 17.81
CA VAL A 232 13.06 3.30 16.90
C VAL A 232 12.65 4.56 16.13
N HIS A 233 11.38 4.69 15.74
CA HIS A 233 10.89 5.90 15.07
C HIS A 233 10.87 7.11 15.99
N MET A 234 10.33 6.98 17.19
CA MET A 234 10.21 8.08 18.15
C MET A 234 11.58 8.71 18.48
N MET A 235 12.63 7.89 18.57
CA MET A 235 14.01 8.32 18.84
C MET A 235 14.76 8.88 17.62
N SER A 236 14.19 8.83 16.42
CA SER A 236 14.92 9.23 15.21
C SER A 236 14.90 10.73 14.93
N GLU A 237 15.98 11.22 14.32
CA GLU A 237 16.08 12.59 13.83
C GLU A 237 14.90 12.96 12.92
N ASP A 238 14.46 12.05 12.05
CA ASP A 238 13.30 12.28 11.17
C ASP A 238 12.01 12.62 11.95
N ASN A 239 11.80 12.00 13.11
CA ASN A 239 10.65 12.29 13.98
C ASN A 239 10.86 13.59 14.78
N TRP A 240 12.06 13.81 15.31
CA TRP A 240 12.41 15.03 16.04
C TRP A 240 12.37 16.30 15.18
N ARG A 241 12.56 16.16 13.86
CA ARG A 241 12.32 17.24 12.90
C ARG A 241 10.85 17.70 12.85
N ARG A 242 9.90 16.91 13.33
CA ARG A 242 8.47 17.25 13.37
C ARG A 242 8.05 17.97 14.65
N PHE A 243 8.75 17.70 15.76
CA PHE A 243 8.42 18.15 17.12
C PHE A 243 9.72 18.55 17.84
N ARG A 244 9.97 19.86 17.94
CA ARG A 244 11.33 20.42 18.01
C ARG A 244 11.89 20.57 19.44
N SER A 245 11.06 20.45 20.48
CA SER A 245 11.50 20.54 21.89
C SER A 245 11.20 19.26 22.67
N PRO A 246 11.88 19.02 23.80
CA PRO A 246 11.57 17.92 24.73
C PRO A 246 10.08 17.82 25.09
N GLU A 247 9.46 18.94 25.48
CA GLU A 247 8.06 19.00 25.88
C GLU A 247 7.12 18.73 24.71
N ASP A 248 7.40 19.33 23.55
CA ASP A 248 6.60 19.18 22.33
C ASP A 248 6.66 17.74 21.81
N ASN A 249 7.87 17.18 21.69
CA ASN A 249 8.06 15.80 21.25
C ASN A 249 7.45 14.80 22.25
N GLY A 250 7.68 15.01 23.55
CA GLY A 250 7.13 14.19 24.61
C GLY A 250 5.59 14.16 24.59
N ARG A 251 4.95 15.33 24.51
CA ARG A 251 3.50 15.47 24.34
C ARG A 251 3.02 14.69 23.12
N GLU A 252 3.60 14.96 21.97
CA GLU A 252 3.13 14.42 20.70
C GLU A 252 3.28 12.89 20.64
N MET A 253 4.35 12.32 21.19
CA MET A 253 4.50 10.85 21.20
C MET A 253 3.45 10.18 22.10
N MET A 254 3.09 10.80 23.24
CA MET A 254 1.99 10.32 24.09
C MET A 254 0.64 10.42 23.36
N GLU A 255 0.32 11.59 22.80
CA GLU A 255 -0.95 11.80 22.09
C GLU A 255 -1.09 10.92 20.83
N ILE A 256 0.00 10.68 20.11
CA ILE A 256 0.01 9.93 18.86
C ILE A 256 -0.13 8.43 19.11
N PHE A 257 0.71 7.87 19.98
CA PHE A 257 0.84 6.42 20.14
C PHE A 257 -0.02 5.85 21.27
N THR A 258 -0.40 6.63 22.29
CA THR A 258 -1.20 6.14 23.42
C THR A 258 -2.54 6.87 23.61
N LEU A 259 -2.80 7.94 22.83
CA LEU A 259 -3.97 8.83 22.98
C LEU A 259 -4.04 9.52 24.36
N ASP A 260 -2.89 9.66 25.03
CA ASP A 260 -2.81 10.37 26.29
C ASP A 260 -2.73 11.89 26.05
N GLN A 261 -3.79 12.59 26.47
CA GLN A 261 -3.96 14.04 26.33
C GLN A 261 -3.87 14.76 27.70
N ASP A 262 -3.39 14.09 28.76
CA ASP A 262 -3.25 14.75 30.06
C ASP A 262 -2.00 15.64 30.07
N ASP A 263 -2.23 16.96 30.00
CA ASP A 263 -1.17 17.97 30.04
C ASP A 263 -0.27 17.87 31.29
N LYS A 264 -0.71 17.20 32.37
CA LYS A 264 0.13 16.95 33.55
C LYS A 264 1.31 16.02 33.27
N HIS A 265 1.23 15.17 32.25
CA HIS A 265 2.31 14.28 31.85
C HIS A 265 3.39 15.00 31.01
N VAL A 266 3.07 16.15 30.40
CA VAL A 266 3.98 16.87 29.50
C VAL A 266 5.24 17.38 30.20
N PRO A 267 5.19 18.01 31.40
CA PRO A 267 6.40 18.39 32.13
C PRO A 267 7.28 17.19 32.52
N ILE A 268 6.65 16.04 32.79
CA ILE A 268 7.36 14.79 33.14
C ILE A 268 8.12 14.27 31.91
N ALA A 269 7.45 14.21 30.77
CA ALA A 269 8.06 13.83 29.49
C ALA A 269 9.20 14.79 29.11
N GLY A 270 8.98 16.10 29.22
CA GLY A 270 9.99 17.13 28.98
C GLY A 270 11.22 16.96 29.88
N GLN A 271 11.02 16.67 31.16
CA GLN A 271 12.13 16.39 32.09
C GLN A 271 12.90 15.12 31.71
N ALA A 272 12.23 14.05 31.29
CA ALA A 272 12.89 12.83 30.83
C ALA A 272 13.71 13.08 29.55
N LEU A 273 13.19 13.91 28.65
CA LEU A 273 13.78 14.24 27.35
C LEU A 273 14.71 15.47 27.39
N LYS A 274 14.98 16.06 28.55
CA LYS A 274 15.67 17.36 28.67
C LYS A 274 17.06 17.43 28.03
N ASN A 275 17.70 16.29 27.77
CA ASN A 275 19.00 16.23 27.12
C ASN A 275 18.93 16.09 25.59
N TRP A 276 17.74 15.92 25.03
CA TRP A 276 17.47 15.78 23.61
C TRP A 276 17.02 17.13 23.05
N LYS A 277 17.52 17.52 21.87
CA LYS A 277 17.00 18.68 21.14
C LYS A 277 17.33 18.56 19.66
N LEU A 278 16.49 19.14 18.81
CA LEU A 278 16.88 19.39 17.43
C LEU A 278 17.72 20.67 17.39
N ASN A 279 18.98 20.58 16.96
CA ASN A 279 19.80 21.77 16.76
C ASN A 279 19.33 22.49 15.50
N THR A 280 18.90 23.74 15.64
CA THR A 280 18.36 24.55 14.52
C THR A 280 19.42 24.94 13.49
N ASP A 281 20.69 25.01 13.89
CA ASP A 281 21.78 25.48 13.02
C ASP A 281 22.31 24.34 12.13
N SER A 282 22.42 23.13 12.69
CA SER A 282 22.88 21.95 11.95
C SER A 282 21.74 21.06 11.44
N ASP A 283 20.51 21.31 11.89
CA ASP A 283 19.33 20.48 11.65
C ASP A 283 19.55 18.99 11.97
N THR A 284 20.25 18.74 13.08
CA THR A 284 20.54 17.39 13.56
C THR A 284 19.99 17.18 14.97
N LEU A 285 19.61 15.94 15.26
CA LEU A 285 19.22 15.56 16.61
C LEU A 285 20.47 15.47 17.51
N GLU A 286 20.50 16.27 18.56
CA GLU A 286 21.57 16.26 19.56
C GLU A 286 21.08 15.65 20.87
N VAL A 287 21.82 14.67 21.37
CA VAL A 287 21.62 14.09 22.71
C VAL A 287 22.82 14.45 23.56
N SER A 288 22.63 15.43 24.45
CA SER A 288 23.68 15.96 25.33
C SER A 288 23.87 15.10 26.59
N LEU A 289 24.93 15.40 27.34
CA LEU A 289 25.21 14.77 28.64
C LEU A 289 24.31 15.28 29.79
N ASN A 290 23.45 16.28 29.55
CA ASN A 290 22.56 16.86 30.57
C ASN A 290 21.33 15.97 30.85
N GLN A 291 21.54 14.68 31.05
CA GLN A 291 20.48 13.71 31.22
C GLN A 291 19.76 13.89 32.58
N ASN A 292 18.48 13.51 32.64
CA ASN A 292 17.79 13.43 33.92
C ASN A 292 18.20 12.14 34.65
N THR A 293 18.52 12.28 35.93
CA THR A 293 18.93 11.17 36.81
C THR A 293 17.97 10.98 37.97
N GLN A 294 16.97 11.85 38.11
CA GLN A 294 15.95 11.75 39.15
C GLN A 294 14.82 10.84 38.68
N PRO A 295 14.27 9.98 39.55
CA PRO A 295 13.16 9.10 39.18
C PRO A 295 11.91 9.93 38.86
N LEU A 296 11.25 9.60 37.74
CA LEU A 296 9.99 10.18 37.30
C LEU A 296 8.94 9.07 37.19
N GLN A 297 7.68 9.34 37.54
CA GLN A 297 6.61 8.35 37.42
C GLN A 297 5.75 8.64 36.20
N LEU A 298 5.69 7.67 35.28
CA LEU A 298 4.86 7.74 34.09
C LEU A 298 4.57 6.32 33.56
N PHE A 299 3.46 6.12 32.86
CA PHE A 299 3.05 4.81 32.31
C PHE A 299 2.95 3.69 33.37
N GLY A 300 2.69 4.04 34.63
CA GLY A 300 2.64 3.08 35.74
C GLY A 300 4.01 2.52 36.15
N THR A 301 5.11 3.13 35.71
CA THR A 301 6.49 2.71 36.01
C THR A 301 7.40 3.92 36.27
N THR A 302 8.63 3.65 36.68
CA THR A 302 9.66 4.66 36.89
C THR A 302 10.51 4.82 35.64
N ILE A 303 10.63 6.05 35.15
CA ILE A 303 11.52 6.44 34.04
C ILE A 303 12.56 7.45 34.52
N TYR A 304 13.73 7.48 33.89
CA TYR A 304 14.77 8.45 34.21
C TYR A 304 15.08 9.38 33.05
N ASN A 305 15.08 8.88 31.81
CA ASN A 305 15.61 9.58 30.65
C ASN A 305 14.79 9.30 29.38
N GLY A 306 15.21 9.89 28.25
CA GLY A 306 14.53 9.72 26.96
C GLY A 306 14.42 8.27 26.49
N ASP A 307 15.46 7.46 26.64
CA ASP A 307 15.41 6.03 26.32
C ASP A 307 14.37 5.28 27.16
N ASP A 308 14.22 5.63 28.44
CA ASP A 308 13.21 5.06 29.31
C ASP A 308 11.81 5.53 28.92
N PHE A 309 11.65 6.83 28.67
CA PHE A 309 10.38 7.42 28.25
C PHE A 309 9.82 6.71 27.01
N TYR A 310 10.57 6.67 25.91
CA TYR A 310 10.07 6.08 24.66
C TYR A 310 9.82 4.58 24.78
N ARG A 311 10.67 3.88 25.54
CA ARG A 311 10.55 2.44 25.73
C ARG A 311 9.33 2.07 26.55
N GLU A 312 9.12 2.73 27.68
CA GLU A 312 7.98 2.45 28.55
C GLU A 312 6.66 2.94 27.93
N LEU A 313 6.69 4.02 27.14
CA LEU A 313 5.57 4.41 26.28
C LEU A 313 5.21 3.28 25.30
N ALA A 314 6.19 2.77 24.57
CA ALA A 314 5.99 1.68 23.61
C ALA A 314 5.56 0.36 24.26
N LYS A 315 5.90 0.13 25.54
CA LYS A 315 5.45 -1.05 26.32
C LYS A 315 4.09 -0.88 26.98
N SER A 316 3.59 0.35 27.10
CA SER A 316 2.33 0.62 27.80
C SER A 316 1.14 -0.12 27.17
N ASP A 317 0.15 -0.47 28.00
CA ASP A 317 -1.10 -1.10 27.53
C ASP A 317 -1.87 -0.17 26.57
N ALA A 318 -1.74 1.14 26.77
CA ALA A 318 -2.38 2.15 25.93
C ALA A 318 -1.83 2.20 24.50
N PHE A 319 -0.57 1.77 24.27
CA PHE A 319 0.07 1.81 22.96
C PHE A 319 -0.74 1.06 21.89
N THR A 320 -1.06 -0.22 22.12
CA THR A 320 -1.78 -1.03 21.12
C THR A 320 -3.15 -0.43 20.80
N LYS A 321 -3.85 0.09 21.82
CA LYS A 321 -5.13 0.78 21.64
C LYS A 321 -4.97 2.04 20.79
N GLY A 322 -3.98 2.88 21.10
CA GLY A 322 -3.76 4.15 20.41
C GLY A 322 -3.46 3.95 18.93
N VAL A 323 -2.48 3.09 18.59
CA VAL A 323 -2.11 2.84 17.20
C VAL A 323 -3.23 2.14 16.41
N THR A 324 -3.96 1.22 17.04
CA THR A 324 -5.11 0.54 16.42
C THR A 324 -6.22 1.54 16.10
N LYS A 325 -6.57 2.42 17.05
CA LYS A 325 -7.61 3.45 16.84
C LYS A 325 -7.29 4.36 15.66
N ARG A 326 -6.02 4.78 15.52
CA ARG A 326 -5.57 5.61 14.38
C ARG A 326 -5.76 4.91 13.04
N LEU A 327 -5.48 3.60 12.97
CA LEU A 327 -5.71 2.81 11.77
C LEU A 327 -7.20 2.57 11.50
N VAL A 328 -8.00 2.32 12.53
CA VAL A 328 -9.46 2.21 12.39
C VAL A 328 -10.05 3.52 11.86
N ASP A 329 -9.64 4.68 12.39
CA ASP A 329 -10.07 5.98 11.89
C ASP A 329 -9.69 6.20 10.41
N PHE A 330 -8.54 5.69 10.01
CA PHE A 330 -8.05 5.78 8.64
C PHE A 330 -8.84 4.91 7.64
N PHE A 331 -9.30 3.73 8.03
CA PHE A 331 -10.02 2.80 7.15
C PHE A 331 -11.55 2.95 7.20
N PHE A 332 -12.09 3.48 8.29
CA PHE A 332 -13.53 3.62 8.52
C PHE A 332 -13.95 5.09 8.67
N PRO A 333 -13.60 6.02 7.76
CA PRO A 333 -13.77 7.46 7.99
C PRO A 333 -15.23 7.88 8.23
N GLU A 334 -16.18 7.25 7.54
CA GLU A 334 -17.62 7.56 7.57
C GLU A 334 -18.38 6.77 8.65
N THR A 335 -17.71 5.86 9.35
CA THR A 335 -18.29 5.07 10.44
C THR A 335 -18.41 5.90 11.72
N SER A 336 -19.45 5.67 12.51
CA SER A 336 -19.66 6.37 13.79
C SER A 336 -18.55 6.07 14.80
N ASP A 337 -18.28 7.02 15.69
CA ASP A 337 -17.22 6.87 16.71
C ASP A 337 -17.48 5.68 17.64
N THR A 338 -18.74 5.40 18.00
CA THR A 338 -19.11 4.21 18.78
C THR A 338 -18.72 2.92 18.07
N LYS A 339 -19.00 2.81 16.77
CA LYS A 339 -18.68 1.61 15.99
C LYS A 339 -17.16 1.50 15.74
N LYS A 340 -16.47 2.61 15.48
CA LYS A 340 -15.00 2.66 15.45
C LYS A 340 -14.38 2.18 16.76
N GLN A 341 -14.94 2.60 17.90
CA GLN A 341 -14.48 2.17 19.21
C GLN A 341 -14.69 0.66 19.40
N GLN A 342 -15.85 0.13 19.00
CA GLN A 342 -16.11 -1.32 19.03
C GLN A 342 -15.11 -2.10 18.18
N ILE A 343 -14.87 -1.69 16.93
CA ILE A 343 -13.88 -2.32 16.04
C ILE A 343 -12.48 -2.25 16.67
N THR A 344 -12.11 -1.11 17.25
CA THR A 344 -10.83 -0.92 17.94
C THR A 344 -10.69 -1.89 19.11
N ASP A 345 -11.68 -1.98 19.99
CA ASP A 345 -11.63 -2.85 21.17
C ASP A 345 -11.59 -4.33 20.77
N THR A 346 -12.33 -4.71 19.72
CA THR A 346 -12.26 -6.06 19.15
C THR A 346 -10.84 -6.36 18.65
N LEU A 347 -10.24 -5.50 17.83
CA LEU A 347 -8.87 -5.67 17.32
C LEU A 347 -7.83 -5.71 18.44
N VAL A 348 -7.97 -4.89 19.48
CA VAL A 348 -7.04 -4.92 20.63
C VAL A 348 -7.15 -6.25 21.39
N ALA A 349 -8.36 -6.83 21.46
CA ALA A 349 -8.57 -8.11 22.15
C ALA A 349 -7.85 -9.30 21.49
N SER A 350 -7.50 -9.24 20.20
CA SER A 350 -6.67 -10.26 19.55
C SER A 350 -5.18 -10.17 19.92
N LYS A 351 -4.78 -9.13 20.67
CA LYS A 351 -3.39 -8.88 21.12
C LYS A 351 -2.40 -8.87 19.96
N PRO A 352 -2.60 -8.00 18.95
CA PRO A 352 -1.68 -7.89 17.82
C PRO A 352 -0.29 -7.45 18.30
N GLU A 353 0.76 -7.96 17.66
CA GLU A 353 2.16 -7.62 17.95
C GLU A 353 2.88 -7.02 16.73
N THR A 354 2.29 -7.14 15.54
CA THR A 354 2.79 -6.55 14.29
C THR A 354 1.77 -5.57 13.69
N TRP A 355 2.25 -4.68 12.81
CA TRP A 355 1.38 -3.79 12.04
C TRP A 355 0.50 -4.57 11.06
N GLN A 356 1.03 -5.69 10.55
CA GLN A 356 0.36 -6.62 9.66
C GLN A 356 -0.85 -7.26 10.35
N ASP A 357 -0.74 -7.66 11.62
CA ASP A 357 -1.83 -8.26 12.39
C ASP A 357 -3.07 -7.34 12.42
N ILE A 358 -2.86 -6.03 12.66
CA ILE A 358 -3.96 -5.05 12.68
C ILE A 358 -4.53 -4.85 11.27
N LEU A 359 -3.67 -4.62 10.28
CA LEU A 359 -4.09 -4.25 8.93
C LEU A 359 -4.79 -5.41 8.21
N LEU A 360 -4.29 -6.65 8.35
CA LEU A 360 -4.92 -7.84 7.79
C LEU A 360 -6.31 -8.05 8.39
N GLN A 361 -6.45 -7.94 9.71
CA GLN A 361 -7.75 -8.03 10.37
C GLN A 361 -8.74 -7.00 9.82
N ILE A 362 -8.31 -5.76 9.59
CA ILE A 362 -9.15 -4.71 9.02
C ILE A 362 -9.56 -5.07 7.58
N VAL A 363 -8.60 -5.25 6.67
CA VAL A 363 -8.90 -5.33 5.22
C VAL A 363 -9.60 -6.62 4.79
N PHE A 364 -9.48 -7.69 5.59
CA PHE A 364 -10.19 -8.96 5.37
C PHE A 364 -11.45 -9.13 6.23
N SER A 365 -11.80 -8.14 7.07
CA SER A 365 -13.03 -8.22 7.87
C SER A 365 -14.29 -8.13 7.02
N GLU A 366 -15.35 -8.79 7.47
CA GLU A 366 -16.70 -8.61 6.93
C GLU A 366 -17.14 -7.14 7.04
N GLU A 367 -16.85 -6.50 8.18
CA GLU A 367 -17.18 -5.09 8.43
C GLU A 367 -16.58 -4.17 7.35
N TYR A 368 -15.33 -4.41 6.96
CA TYR A 368 -14.69 -3.64 5.92
C TYR A 368 -15.20 -4.01 4.52
N LEU A 369 -15.20 -5.29 4.17
CA LEU A 369 -15.49 -5.74 2.80
C LEU A 369 -16.97 -5.59 2.44
N LEU A 370 -17.88 -5.88 3.36
CA LEU A 370 -19.32 -5.86 3.10
C LEU A 370 -19.97 -4.54 3.52
N HIS A 371 -19.61 -3.99 4.68
CA HIS A 371 -20.40 -2.93 5.32
C HIS A 371 -19.85 -1.52 5.21
N THR A 372 -18.64 -1.35 4.68
CA THR A 372 -18.02 -0.01 4.56
C THR A 372 -18.42 0.70 3.26
N HIS A 373 -18.88 1.95 3.39
CA HIS A 373 -18.94 2.92 2.30
C HIS A 373 -17.91 4.03 2.54
N ARG A 374 -17.13 4.38 1.50
CA ARG A 374 -16.22 5.53 1.53
C ARG A 374 -15.72 5.90 0.13
N ALA A 375 -15.17 7.09 -0.02
CA ALA A 375 -14.36 7.40 -1.20
C ALA A 375 -13.06 6.56 -1.29
N LYS A 376 -12.71 6.19 -2.51
CA LYS A 376 -11.42 5.62 -2.91
C LYS A 376 -10.39 6.74 -2.98
N SER A 377 -9.22 6.54 -2.39
CA SER A 377 -8.06 7.39 -2.67
C SER A 377 -7.65 7.24 -4.13
N THR A 378 -6.97 8.25 -4.66
CA THR A 378 -6.53 8.24 -6.05
C THR A 378 -5.57 7.09 -6.32
N GLU A 379 -4.75 6.69 -5.35
CA GLU A 379 -3.90 5.50 -5.40
C GLU A 379 -4.71 4.20 -5.59
N GLU A 380 -5.80 4.02 -4.84
CA GLU A 380 -6.67 2.84 -4.96
C GLU A 380 -7.30 2.73 -6.35
N THR A 381 -7.70 3.85 -6.93
CA THR A 381 -8.30 3.89 -8.26
C THR A 381 -7.26 3.74 -9.36
N PHE A 382 -6.17 4.53 -9.31
CA PHE A 382 -5.13 4.52 -10.34
C PHE A 382 -4.43 3.18 -10.46
N TYR A 383 -3.87 2.63 -9.36
CA TYR A 383 -3.12 1.38 -9.44
C TYR A 383 -4.01 0.21 -9.81
N SER A 384 -5.22 0.14 -9.24
CA SER A 384 -6.15 -0.93 -9.57
C SER A 384 -6.52 -0.93 -11.05
N LEU A 385 -6.93 0.23 -11.61
CA LEU A 385 -7.23 0.35 -13.04
C LEU A 385 -5.98 0.07 -13.90
N ALA A 386 -4.81 0.57 -13.49
CA ALA A 386 -3.58 0.37 -14.23
C ALA A 386 -3.25 -1.13 -14.42
N LYS A 387 -3.47 -1.95 -13.38
CA LYS A 387 -3.28 -3.40 -13.46
C LYS A 387 -4.36 -4.07 -14.32
N LYS A 388 -5.63 -3.74 -14.13
CA LYS A 388 -6.76 -4.35 -14.87
C LYS A 388 -6.69 -4.11 -16.38
N MET A 389 -6.21 -2.93 -16.78
CA MET A 389 -6.19 -2.48 -18.17
C MET A 389 -4.83 -2.63 -18.86
N ASN A 390 -3.86 -3.27 -18.18
CA ASN A 390 -2.46 -3.37 -18.64
C ASN A 390 -1.92 -1.99 -19.10
N TYR A 391 -2.14 -0.98 -18.25
CA TYR A 391 -1.80 0.41 -18.54
C TYR A 391 -0.31 0.57 -18.74
N LYS A 392 0.11 1.22 -19.82
CA LYS A 392 1.49 1.55 -20.14
C LYS A 392 1.80 2.95 -19.62
N HIS A 393 2.91 3.11 -18.91
CA HIS A 393 3.36 4.43 -18.42
C HIS A 393 4.38 5.09 -19.35
N ARG A 394 4.39 6.40 -19.50
CA ARG A 394 5.58 7.09 -20.05
C ARG A 394 6.51 7.47 -18.89
N LYS A 395 7.67 8.02 -19.24
CA LYS A 395 8.71 8.44 -18.29
C LYS A 395 8.18 9.35 -17.18
N SER A 396 7.29 10.30 -17.52
CA SER A 396 6.74 11.25 -16.56
C SER A 396 5.41 10.84 -15.91
N THR A 397 4.84 9.67 -16.19
CA THR A 397 3.49 9.31 -15.71
C THR A 397 3.42 9.35 -14.18
N ILE A 398 4.38 8.76 -13.48
CA ILE A 398 4.35 8.70 -12.00
C ILE A 398 4.69 10.07 -11.37
N ALA A 399 5.54 10.87 -12.03
CA ALA A 399 5.79 12.25 -11.61
C ALA A 399 4.51 13.09 -11.66
N TYR A 400 3.76 13.02 -12.76
CA TYR A 400 2.47 13.70 -12.87
C TYR A 400 1.39 13.11 -11.96
N PHE A 401 1.46 11.80 -11.67
CA PHE A 401 0.59 11.20 -10.69
C PHE A 401 0.83 11.83 -9.31
N LYS A 402 2.09 11.94 -8.89
CA LYS A 402 2.47 12.61 -7.63
C LYS A 402 2.00 14.06 -7.62
N GLU A 403 2.24 14.82 -8.68
CA GLU A 403 1.79 16.22 -8.79
C GLU A 403 0.26 16.32 -8.67
N GLY A 404 -0.47 15.46 -9.39
CA GLY A 404 -1.92 15.38 -9.32
C GLY A 404 -2.44 15.06 -7.92
N LEU A 405 -1.75 14.21 -7.15
CA LEU A 405 -2.10 13.96 -5.75
C LEU A 405 -2.05 15.26 -4.92
N GLU A 406 -1.15 16.20 -5.21
CA GLU A 406 -1.11 17.49 -4.51
C GLU A 406 -2.28 18.39 -4.88
N GLU A 407 -2.62 18.48 -6.16
CA GLU A 407 -3.79 19.25 -6.64
C GLU A 407 -5.10 18.72 -6.06
N MET A 408 -5.18 17.43 -5.78
CA MET A 408 -6.31 16.76 -5.14
C MET A 408 -6.33 16.87 -3.61
N HIS A 409 -5.36 17.58 -3.02
CA HIS A 409 -5.11 17.61 -1.56
C HIS A 409 -4.90 16.21 -0.94
N GLN A 410 -4.44 15.26 -1.75
CA GLN A 410 -4.10 13.88 -1.38
C GLN A 410 -2.58 13.64 -1.40
N ALA A 411 -1.78 14.70 -1.24
CA ALA A 411 -0.33 14.62 -1.31
C ALA A 411 0.21 13.51 -0.39
N THR A 412 1.02 12.61 -0.95
CA THR A 412 1.61 11.50 -0.20
C THR A 412 2.73 12.01 0.69
N MET A 413 2.80 11.59 1.96
CA MET A 413 3.91 11.88 2.90
C MET A 413 4.18 13.37 3.20
N LYS A 414 3.30 14.28 2.76
CA LYS A 414 3.44 15.75 2.90
C LYS A 414 3.09 16.25 4.29
N TYR A 415 1.95 15.80 4.80
CA TYR A 415 1.27 16.45 5.92
C TYR A 415 1.81 16.00 7.28
N LYS A 416 2.08 16.92 8.22
CA LYS A 416 2.56 16.62 9.59
C LYS A 416 1.64 15.66 10.32
N LEU A 417 0.34 15.85 10.19
CA LEU A 417 -0.69 15.06 10.86
C LEU A 417 -1.07 13.79 10.06
N GLY A 418 -0.33 13.49 9.00
CA GLY A 418 -0.77 12.54 7.98
C GLY A 418 -1.99 13.06 7.22
N LYS A 419 -2.60 12.20 6.41
CA LYS A 419 -3.85 12.52 5.69
C LYS A 419 -5.01 12.54 6.68
N LEU A 420 -5.28 13.70 7.30
CA LEU A 420 -6.39 13.92 8.27
C LEU A 420 -7.73 13.38 7.74
N LYS A 421 -7.97 13.58 6.45
CA LYS A 421 -9.00 12.87 5.67
C LYS A 421 -8.26 12.06 4.62
N ARG A 422 -8.50 10.74 4.60
CA ARG A 422 -7.88 9.84 3.61
C ARG A 422 -8.11 10.33 2.17
N VAL A 423 -9.31 10.86 1.90
CA VAL A 423 -9.72 11.39 0.59
C VAL A 423 -10.52 12.69 0.81
N PRO A 424 -9.94 13.87 0.54
CA PRO A 424 -10.70 15.11 0.49
C PRO A 424 -11.69 15.08 -0.69
N LEU A 425 -12.93 15.46 -0.41
CA LEU A 425 -14.03 15.49 -1.39
C LEU A 425 -14.65 16.88 -1.52
N ASP A 426 -13.91 17.93 -1.14
CA ASP A 426 -14.33 19.28 -1.52
C ASP A 426 -14.35 19.40 -3.06
N THR A 427 -15.17 20.32 -3.57
CA THR A 427 -15.48 20.42 -5.00
C THR A 427 -14.22 20.53 -5.86
N LEU A 428 -13.19 21.23 -5.40
CA LEU A 428 -11.96 21.44 -6.15
C LEU A 428 -11.11 20.15 -6.16
N SER A 429 -10.88 19.56 -4.98
CA SER A 429 -10.14 18.29 -4.87
C SER A 429 -10.77 17.17 -5.69
N PHE A 430 -12.10 17.05 -5.65
CA PHE A 430 -12.81 16.05 -6.44
C PHE A 430 -12.77 16.35 -7.95
N ALA A 431 -12.83 17.62 -8.37
CA ALA A 431 -12.70 17.98 -9.77
C ALA A 431 -11.34 17.58 -10.35
N TYR A 432 -10.24 17.81 -9.62
CA TYR A 432 -8.91 17.34 -10.01
C TYR A 432 -8.83 15.81 -10.04
N TYR A 433 -9.39 15.14 -9.04
CA TYR A 433 -9.43 13.67 -8.97
C TYR A 433 -10.17 13.07 -10.17
N HIS A 434 -11.40 13.52 -10.43
CA HIS A 434 -12.19 13.11 -11.58
C HIS A 434 -11.46 13.40 -12.90
N LYS A 435 -10.91 14.62 -13.06
CA LYS A 435 -10.17 15.00 -14.26
C LYS A 435 -8.98 14.07 -14.51
N TYR A 436 -8.19 13.76 -13.48
CA TYR A 436 -7.04 12.88 -13.61
C TYR A 436 -7.44 11.46 -14.02
N ILE A 437 -8.39 10.83 -13.31
CA ILE A 437 -8.84 9.48 -13.63
C ILE A 437 -9.45 9.42 -15.04
N ARG A 438 -10.28 10.40 -15.39
CA ARG A 438 -10.89 10.49 -16.71
C ARG A 438 -9.84 10.68 -17.81
N GLU A 439 -9.04 11.73 -17.75
CA GLU A 439 -8.20 12.19 -18.86
C GLU A 439 -6.81 11.56 -18.93
N GLN A 440 -6.31 11.02 -17.81
CA GLN A 440 -4.98 10.39 -17.75
C GLN A 440 -5.06 8.86 -17.70
N VAL A 441 -6.16 8.29 -17.21
CA VAL A 441 -6.32 6.84 -17.07
C VAL A 441 -7.32 6.28 -18.08
N LEU A 442 -8.58 6.69 -18.02
CA LEU A 442 -9.67 6.05 -18.77
C LEU A 442 -9.71 6.46 -20.26
N LEU A 443 -9.42 7.72 -20.57
CA LEU A 443 -9.46 8.25 -21.94
C LEU A 443 -8.08 8.28 -22.63
N ARG A 444 -7.08 7.58 -22.08
CA ARG A 444 -5.78 7.43 -22.73
C ARG A 444 -5.55 6.01 -23.19
N ARG A 445 -5.21 5.89 -24.47
CA ARG A 445 -4.77 4.65 -25.08
C ARG A 445 -3.28 4.73 -25.38
N SER A 446 -2.58 3.64 -25.09
CA SER A 446 -1.17 3.47 -25.48
C SER A 446 -1.03 3.22 -26.98
N ASN A 447 -0.03 3.85 -27.61
CA ASN A 447 0.37 3.54 -28.96
C ASN A 447 1.20 2.24 -28.98
N PRO A 448 0.71 1.14 -29.60
CA PRO A 448 1.43 -0.13 -29.61
C PRO A 448 2.79 -0.05 -30.32
N GLU A 449 2.96 0.90 -31.25
CA GLU A 449 4.23 1.14 -31.97
C GLU A 449 5.29 1.84 -31.10
N LYS A 450 4.92 2.30 -29.89
CA LYS A 450 5.78 3.06 -28.96
C LYS A 450 6.01 2.34 -27.64
N THR A 451 5.85 1.02 -27.62
CA THR A 451 5.90 0.22 -26.39
C THR A 451 7.24 0.36 -25.64
N ASP A 452 8.36 0.51 -26.34
CA ASP A 452 9.69 0.65 -25.74
C ASP A 452 10.20 2.11 -25.68
N ASP A 453 9.44 3.07 -26.23
CA ASP A 453 9.78 4.49 -26.22
C ASP A 453 9.11 5.20 -25.04
N PHE A 454 9.72 5.11 -23.85
CA PHE A 454 9.20 5.75 -22.63
C PHE A 454 9.14 7.28 -22.70
N SER A 455 9.80 7.91 -23.68
CA SER A 455 9.72 9.35 -23.89
C SER A 455 8.48 9.78 -24.69
N ALA A 456 7.89 8.86 -25.45
CA ALA A 456 6.75 9.14 -26.32
C ALA A 456 5.50 9.52 -25.51
N TRP A 457 4.88 10.63 -25.90
CA TRP A 457 3.70 11.16 -25.20
C TRP A 457 2.49 10.25 -25.33
N ASP A 458 2.38 9.54 -26.44
CA ASP A 458 1.31 8.62 -26.82
C ASP A 458 1.57 7.18 -26.39
N ARG A 459 2.69 6.89 -25.70
CA ARG A 459 2.90 5.58 -25.05
C ARG A 459 1.90 5.35 -23.93
N GLN A 460 1.51 6.39 -23.20
CA GLN A 460 0.78 6.20 -21.95
C GLN A 460 -0.72 5.92 -22.16
N GLY A 461 -1.27 4.93 -21.45
CA GLY A 461 -2.69 4.56 -21.57
C GLY A 461 -2.93 3.07 -21.44
N TRP A 462 -4.20 2.65 -21.49
CA TRP A 462 -4.55 1.23 -21.60
C TRP A 462 -4.05 0.64 -22.91
N SER A 463 -3.79 -0.67 -22.91
CA SER A 463 -3.24 -1.42 -24.06
C SER A 463 -4.34 -2.12 -24.87
N ASP A 464 -4.04 -2.53 -26.10
CA ASP A 464 -5.02 -3.23 -26.94
C ASP A 464 -5.45 -4.59 -26.35
N ASP A 465 -4.62 -5.22 -25.51
CA ASP A 465 -4.96 -6.43 -24.75
C ASP A 465 -6.20 -6.24 -23.84
N PHE A 466 -6.44 -5.02 -23.38
CA PHE A 466 -7.62 -4.70 -22.56
C PHE A 466 -8.92 -4.87 -23.35
N ILE A 467 -8.91 -4.63 -24.66
CA ILE A 467 -10.11 -4.70 -25.52
C ILE A 467 -9.99 -5.81 -26.58
N ALA A 468 -9.19 -6.82 -26.27
CA ALA A 468 -9.02 -7.98 -27.12
C ALA A 468 -10.31 -8.82 -27.19
N ASN A 469 -10.54 -9.46 -28.33
CA ASN A 469 -11.83 -10.13 -28.62
C ASN A 469 -12.08 -11.36 -27.75
N ASP A 470 -11.06 -11.91 -27.11
CA ASP A 470 -11.12 -13.02 -26.16
C ASP A 470 -11.65 -12.62 -24.78
N ASN A 471 -11.80 -11.32 -24.53
CA ASN A 471 -12.35 -10.79 -23.27
C ASN A 471 -13.89 -10.70 -23.24
N PHE A 472 -14.56 -10.79 -24.40
CA PHE A 472 -16.01 -10.66 -24.52
C PHE A 472 -16.55 -11.46 -25.71
N ASN A 473 -17.84 -11.76 -25.73
CA ASN A 473 -18.42 -12.57 -26.80
C ASN A 473 -18.84 -11.71 -28.00
N LEU A 474 -18.29 -12.00 -29.19
CA LEU A 474 -18.67 -11.37 -30.46
C LEU A 474 -19.55 -12.34 -31.28
N ASP A 475 -20.77 -11.92 -31.58
CA ASP A 475 -21.70 -12.59 -32.49
C ASP A 475 -21.80 -11.79 -33.79
N SER A 476 -21.16 -12.29 -34.85
CA SER A 476 -21.16 -11.65 -36.18
C SER A 476 -22.54 -11.58 -36.83
N ASN A 477 -23.53 -12.30 -36.30
CA ASN A 477 -24.92 -12.27 -36.78
C ASN A 477 -25.79 -11.31 -35.94
N ASN A 478 -25.26 -10.74 -34.86
CA ASN A 478 -26.02 -9.91 -33.93
C ASN A 478 -25.19 -8.78 -33.31
N ASP A 479 -25.22 -7.62 -33.98
CA ASP A 479 -24.56 -6.38 -33.55
C ASP A 479 -24.99 -5.94 -32.15
N ILE A 480 -26.25 -6.14 -31.78
CA ILE A 480 -26.77 -5.76 -30.45
C ILE A 480 -26.15 -6.62 -29.37
N THR A 481 -26.12 -7.94 -29.56
CA THR A 481 -25.51 -8.86 -28.60
C THR A 481 -24.03 -8.54 -28.44
N SER A 482 -23.30 -8.35 -29.54
CA SER A 482 -21.88 -8.00 -29.55
C SER A 482 -21.58 -6.67 -28.85
N LEU A 483 -22.41 -5.65 -29.06
CA LEU A 483 -22.27 -4.38 -28.34
C LEU A 483 -22.52 -4.56 -26.83
N ASN A 484 -23.61 -5.26 -26.46
CA ASN A 484 -23.97 -5.43 -25.06
C ASN A 484 -22.91 -6.21 -24.28
N THR A 485 -22.37 -7.29 -24.85
CA THR A 485 -21.31 -8.09 -24.21
C THR A 485 -20.04 -7.27 -24.03
N PHE A 486 -19.67 -6.46 -25.02
CA PHE A 486 -18.49 -5.60 -24.92
C PHE A 486 -18.68 -4.47 -23.89
N VAL A 487 -19.85 -3.82 -23.87
CA VAL A 487 -20.18 -2.80 -22.86
C VAL A 487 -20.17 -3.43 -21.46
N ASN A 488 -20.81 -4.58 -21.26
CA ASN A 488 -20.81 -5.27 -19.97
C ASN A 488 -19.40 -5.67 -19.52
N TYR A 489 -18.54 -6.13 -20.45
CA TYR A 489 -17.13 -6.39 -20.15
C TYR A 489 -16.43 -5.14 -19.60
N LEU A 490 -16.57 -4.00 -20.27
CA LEU A 490 -15.94 -2.75 -19.84
C LEU A 490 -16.43 -2.34 -18.44
N PHE A 491 -17.74 -2.39 -18.18
CA PHE A 491 -18.29 -2.11 -16.86
C PHE A 491 -17.76 -3.06 -15.78
N LYS A 492 -17.71 -4.37 -16.04
CA LYS A 492 -17.19 -5.36 -15.09
C LYS A 492 -15.71 -5.12 -14.81
N ALA A 493 -14.92 -4.90 -15.86
CA ALA A 493 -13.48 -4.74 -15.76
C ALA A 493 -13.07 -3.44 -15.06
N THR A 494 -13.87 -2.37 -15.13
CA THR A 494 -13.51 -1.09 -14.49
C THR A 494 -14.17 -0.86 -13.14
N ILE A 495 -15.46 -1.20 -13.00
CA ILE A 495 -16.28 -0.84 -11.83
C ILE A 495 -17.05 -2.02 -11.22
N ALA A 496 -16.65 -3.26 -11.54
CA ALA A 496 -17.09 -4.46 -10.84
C ALA A 496 -18.62 -4.72 -10.87
N ARG A 497 -19.31 -4.35 -11.95
CA ARG A 497 -20.71 -4.68 -12.20
C ARG A 497 -21.03 -4.75 -13.69
N GLU A 498 -22.20 -5.26 -14.05
CA GLU A 498 -22.74 -5.11 -15.41
C GLU A 498 -23.32 -3.72 -15.65
N ALA A 499 -23.45 -3.33 -16.92
CA ALA A 499 -24.22 -2.15 -17.29
C ALA A 499 -25.71 -2.42 -17.05
N THR A 500 -26.46 -1.41 -16.60
CA THR A 500 -27.91 -1.54 -16.44
C THR A 500 -28.61 -1.57 -17.81
N ASN A 501 -29.88 -1.97 -17.84
CA ASN A 501 -30.65 -1.98 -19.07
C ASN A 501 -30.77 -0.59 -19.72
N GLU A 502 -30.83 0.46 -18.90
CA GLU A 502 -30.88 1.86 -19.32
C GLU A 502 -29.54 2.29 -19.93
N GLU A 503 -28.42 1.91 -19.31
CA GLU A 503 -27.08 2.16 -19.84
C GLU A 503 -26.86 1.43 -21.17
N LEU A 504 -27.21 0.14 -21.24
CA LEU A 504 -27.17 -0.63 -22.49
C LEU A 504 -28.09 -0.03 -23.56
N LYS A 505 -29.27 0.47 -23.18
CA LYS A 505 -30.16 1.16 -24.12
C LYS A 505 -29.52 2.47 -24.63
N LEU A 506 -28.93 3.27 -23.76
CA LEU A 506 -28.24 4.51 -24.12
C LEU A 506 -27.16 4.25 -25.18
N PHE A 507 -26.28 3.27 -24.96
CA PHE A 507 -25.22 2.95 -25.92
C PHE A 507 -25.78 2.38 -27.22
N ARG A 508 -26.80 1.52 -27.17
CA ARG A 508 -27.47 1.03 -28.38
C ARG A 508 -28.08 2.15 -29.20
N ASP A 509 -28.81 3.08 -28.59
CA ASP A 509 -29.43 4.21 -29.29
C ASP A 509 -28.38 5.13 -29.93
N HIS A 510 -27.20 5.22 -29.32
CA HIS A 510 -26.08 6.02 -29.84
C HIS A 510 -25.28 5.31 -30.94
N MET A 511 -25.01 4.00 -30.81
CA MET A 511 -24.05 3.27 -31.64
C MET A 511 -24.67 2.37 -32.70
N ILE A 512 -25.96 2.03 -32.55
CA ILE A 512 -26.72 1.21 -33.49
C ILE A 512 -27.72 2.10 -34.24
N GLU A 513 -27.91 1.84 -35.52
CA GLU A 513 -28.94 2.46 -36.35
C GLU A 513 -29.85 1.40 -36.99
N SER A 514 -31.06 1.82 -37.38
CA SER A 514 -31.97 0.97 -38.15
C SER A 514 -31.78 1.24 -39.63
N ARG A 515 -31.28 0.26 -40.38
CA ARG A 515 -31.13 0.31 -41.83
C ARG A 515 -31.78 -0.93 -42.46
N ASP A 516 -32.72 -0.72 -43.38
CA ASP A 516 -33.45 -1.79 -44.08
C ASP A 516 -34.13 -2.82 -43.15
N GLY A 517 -34.69 -2.35 -42.03
CA GLY A 517 -35.32 -3.20 -41.01
C GLY A 517 -34.36 -4.01 -40.14
N LYS A 518 -33.04 -3.88 -40.36
CA LYS A 518 -31.99 -4.47 -39.54
C LYS A 518 -31.42 -3.42 -38.59
N ARG A 519 -31.01 -3.87 -37.40
CA ARG A 519 -30.30 -3.04 -36.42
C ARG A 519 -28.81 -3.33 -36.57
N LEU A 520 -28.08 -2.33 -37.05
CA LEU A 520 -26.67 -2.45 -37.42
C LEU A 520 -25.83 -1.37 -36.72
N PHE A 521 -24.56 -1.64 -36.49
CA PHE A 521 -23.63 -0.59 -36.06
C PHE A 521 -23.62 0.59 -37.02
N ARG A 522 -23.61 1.81 -36.48
CA ARG A 522 -23.18 2.98 -37.24
C ARG A 522 -21.73 2.79 -37.66
N TYR A 523 -21.35 3.39 -38.78
CA TYR A 523 -20.05 3.15 -39.43
C TYR A 523 -18.85 3.22 -38.47
N GLU A 524 -18.78 4.27 -37.64
CA GLU A 524 -17.68 4.56 -36.70
C GLU A 524 -17.54 3.54 -35.55
N PHE A 525 -18.54 2.66 -35.37
CA PHE A 525 -18.61 1.63 -34.33
C PHE A 525 -18.69 0.21 -34.92
N ASN A 526 -18.61 0.06 -36.24
CA ASN A 526 -18.85 -1.23 -36.89
C ASN A 526 -17.70 -2.22 -36.67
N LEU A 527 -17.86 -3.06 -35.65
CA LEU A 527 -16.92 -4.12 -35.28
C LEU A 527 -16.73 -5.20 -36.36
N PHE A 528 -17.66 -5.28 -37.31
CA PHE A 528 -17.70 -6.27 -38.38
C PHE A 528 -17.44 -5.69 -39.77
N THR A 529 -16.94 -4.45 -39.84
CA THR A 529 -16.62 -3.79 -41.12
C THR A 529 -15.77 -4.70 -42.02
N THR A 530 -16.05 -4.69 -43.31
CA THR A 530 -15.34 -5.48 -44.33
C THR A 530 -14.51 -4.56 -45.23
N ASN A 531 -13.36 -5.04 -45.66
CA ASN A 531 -12.50 -4.34 -46.62
C ASN A 531 -11.81 -5.37 -47.51
N ASP A 532 -11.59 -5.03 -48.79
CA ASP A 532 -10.85 -5.89 -49.71
C ASP A 532 -9.39 -6.08 -49.27
N ASP A 533 -8.84 -5.10 -48.54
CA ASP A 533 -7.54 -5.19 -47.88
C ASP A 533 -7.73 -5.72 -46.44
N ALA A 534 -7.27 -6.95 -46.20
CA ALA A 534 -7.36 -7.61 -44.90
C ALA A 534 -6.62 -6.86 -43.77
N GLN A 535 -5.49 -6.19 -44.05
CA GLN A 535 -4.77 -5.41 -43.05
C GLN A 535 -5.56 -4.15 -42.69
N LYS A 536 -6.10 -3.47 -43.71
CA LYS A 536 -6.96 -2.30 -43.52
C LYS A 536 -8.24 -2.66 -42.78
N GLN A 537 -8.84 -3.81 -43.08
CA GLN A 537 -10.00 -4.34 -42.37
C GLN A 537 -9.71 -4.52 -40.88
N THR A 538 -8.62 -5.21 -40.54
CA THR A 538 -8.23 -5.44 -39.14
C THR A 538 -8.00 -4.11 -38.42
N LYS A 539 -7.26 -3.18 -39.04
CA LYS A 539 -7.02 -1.85 -38.46
C LYS A 539 -8.32 -1.08 -38.18
N GLN A 540 -9.26 -1.10 -39.12
CA GLN A 540 -10.56 -0.42 -38.96
C GLN A 540 -11.39 -1.05 -37.84
N ARG A 541 -11.44 -2.38 -37.74
CA ARG A 541 -12.16 -3.06 -36.64
C ARG A 541 -11.59 -2.72 -35.27
N GLU A 542 -10.26 -2.70 -35.16
CA GLU A 542 -9.60 -2.27 -33.92
C GLU A 542 -9.88 -0.80 -33.60
N GLU A 543 -9.89 0.08 -34.59
CA GLU A 543 -10.26 1.50 -34.42
C GLU A 543 -11.71 1.68 -33.95
N HIS A 544 -12.66 0.97 -34.54
CA HIS A 544 -14.06 1.01 -34.12
C HIS A 544 -14.28 0.48 -32.70
N LYS A 545 -13.57 -0.60 -32.30
CA LYS A 545 -13.58 -1.06 -30.90
C LYS A 545 -13.12 0.05 -29.96
N ARG A 546 -12.03 0.73 -30.29
CA ARG A 546 -11.48 1.83 -29.49
C ARG A 546 -12.48 2.98 -29.35
N ASN A 547 -13.19 3.34 -30.42
CA ASN A 547 -14.24 4.37 -30.37
C ASN A 547 -15.35 4.03 -29.38
N ILE A 548 -15.83 2.77 -29.39
CA ILE A 548 -16.80 2.29 -28.39
C ILE A 548 -16.21 2.39 -26.98
N THR A 549 -14.98 1.90 -26.80
CA THR A 549 -14.30 1.96 -25.50
C THR A 549 -14.19 3.39 -24.96
N PHE A 550 -13.78 4.36 -25.78
CA PHE A 550 -13.69 5.76 -25.34
C PHE A 550 -15.02 6.31 -24.84
N ILE A 551 -16.12 6.06 -25.55
CA ILE A 551 -17.45 6.54 -25.15
C ILE A 551 -17.91 5.88 -23.85
N VAL A 552 -17.73 4.56 -23.73
CA VAL A 552 -18.13 3.80 -22.55
C VAL A 552 -17.29 4.19 -21.32
N LEU A 553 -15.97 4.31 -21.48
CA LEU A 553 -15.08 4.72 -20.40
C LEU A 553 -15.28 6.19 -19.99
N ASP A 554 -15.62 7.08 -20.92
CA ASP A 554 -16.03 8.46 -20.60
C ASP A 554 -17.29 8.46 -19.73
N TYR A 555 -18.28 7.63 -20.07
CA TYR A 555 -19.47 7.47 -19.26
C TYR A 555 -19.14 6.92 -17.86
N ILE A 556 -18.38 5.83 -17.78
CA ILE A 556 -17.95 5.22 -16.51
C ILE A 556 -17.18 6.20 -15.63
N SER A 557 -16.34 7.06 -16.23
CA SER A 557 -15.58 8.08 -15.50
C SER A 557 -16.47 9.05 -14.72
N ARG A 558 -17.76 9.16 -15.05
CA ARG A 558 -18.73 10.05 -14.38
C ARG A 558 -19.58 9.33 -13.34
N LEU A 559 -19.42 8.01 -13.21
CA LEU A 559 -20.13 7.21 -12.21
C LEU A 559 -19.39 7.30 -10.87
N ASP A 560 -20.16 7.45 -9.80
CA ASP A 560 -19.65 7.48 -8.43
C ASP A 560 -18.92 6.18 -8.02
N MET A 561 -19.28 5.03 -8.59
CA MET A 561 -18.61 3.73 -8.37
C MET A 561 -17.13 3.73 -8.78
N THR A 562 -16.75 4.60 -9.70
CA THR A 562 -15.35 4.80 -10.07
C THR A 562 -14.55 5.37 -8.89
N TYR A 563 -15.19 6.17 -8.04
CA TYR A 563 -14.55 6.94 -6.97
C TYR A 563 -14.91 6.47 -5.55
N THR A 564 -15.83 5.52 -5.40
CA THR A 564 -16.31 5.07 -4.08
C THR A 564 -16.19 3.57 -3.94
N GLN A 565 -15.83 3.12 -2.73
CA GLN A 565 -16.12 1.78 -2.26
C GLN A 565 -17.53 1.81 -1.69
N ARG A 566 -18.39 0.93 -2.17
CA ARG A 566 -19.77 0.84 -1.71
C ARG A 566 -19.93 -0.31 -0.72
N GLU A 567 -20.98 -0.20 0.07
CA GLU A 567 -21.56 -1.33 0.77
C GLU A 567 -22.00 -2.37 -0.27
N VAL A 568 -21.72 -3.64 0.02
CA VAL A 568 -22.11 -4.77 -0.84
C VAL A 568 -23.49 -5.22 -0.38
N LYS A 569 -24.48 -5.05 -1.26
CA LYS A 569 -25.90 -5.31 -0.97
C LYS A 569 -26.45 -6.47 -1.79
#